data_AF-C6SL65-F1
#
_entry.id   AF-C6SL65-F1
#
_cell.length_a   1.000
_cell.length_b   1.000
_cell.length_c   1.000
_cell.angle_alpha   90.00
_cell.angle_beta   90.00
_cell.angle_gamma   90.00
#
_symmetry.space_group_name_H-M   'P 1'
#
loop_
_entity.id
_entity.type
_entity.pdbx_description
1 polymer ?
#
loop_
_entity_poly.entity_id
_entity_poly.type
_entity_poly.pdbx_seq_one_letter_code
_entity_poly.pdbx_strand_id
1 'polypeptide(L)'
;MNTCCKIMLLDYAFDVLACRCVGWRTDILNLASQRAIERLGAEKDGVLRMYMLRKDGSVRDTVVYSMLREDWCKNREILTGRLAGYGVQV
;
A
#
# COMPACT_ATOMS: atom_id res chain seq x y z
N MET A 1 8.42 5.80 6.86
CA MET A 1 8.02 7.21 6.98
C MET A 1 6.54 7.31 6.67
N ASN A 2 5.79 7.98 7.56
CA ASN A 2 4.35 8.27 7.50
C ASN A 2 3.34 7.10 7.63
N THR A 3 3.54 6.21 8.61
CA THR A 3 2.57 5.15 8.94
C THR A 3 1.21 5.71 9.35
N CYS A 4 1.17 6.79 10.16
CA CYS A 4 -0.08 7.40 10.62
C CYS A 4 -0.95 7.88 9.46
N CYS A 5 -0.40 8.61 8.47
CA CYS A 5 -1.22 9.04 7.33
C CYS A 5 -1.68 7.86 6.47
N LYS A 6 -0.90 6.77 6.37
CA LYS A 6 -1.35 5.59 5.64
C LYS A 6 -2.51 4.90 6.36
N ILE A 7 -2.48 4.83 7.68
CA ILE A 7 -3.62 4.35 8.48
C ILE A 7 -4.85 5.23 8.24
N MET A 8 -4.72 6.55 8.39
CA MET A 8 -5.85 7.47 8.18
C MET A 8 -6.45 7.38 6.76
N LEU A 9 -5.60 7.25 5.73
CA LEU A 9 -6.07 7.10 4.35
C LEU A 9 -6.78 5.76 4.11
N LEU A 10 -6.30 4.67 4.73
CA LEU A 10 -6.91 3.34 4.59
C LEU A 10 -8.19 3.24 5.41
N ASP A 11 -8.23 3.78 6.63
CA ASP A 11 -9.45 3.92 7.44
C ASP A 11 -10.50 4.71 6.65
N TYR A 12 -10.14 5.84 6.05
CA TYR A 12 -11.08 6.58 5.20
C TYR A 12 -11.57 5.75 4.00
N ALA A 13 -10.66 5.07 3.29
CA ALA A 13 -11.02 4.27 2.13
C ALA A 13 -11.96 3.11 2.48
N PHE A 14 -11.69 2.36 3.55
CA PHE A 14 -12.48 1.21 3.94
C PHE A 14 -13.71 1.61 4.76
N ASP A 15 -13.59 2.47 5.77
CA ASP A 15 -14.68 2.74 6.71
C ASP A 15 -15.64 3.80 6.19
N VAL A 16 -15.14 4.82 5.49
CA VAL A 16 -15.99 5.93 5.00
C VAL A 16 -16.44 5.71 3.57
N LEU A 17 -15.51 5.40 2.65
CA LEU A 17 -15.86 5.18 1.24
C LEU A 17 -16.42 3.78 0.95
N ALA A 18 -16.47 2.90 1.97
CA ALA A 18 -16.93 1.53 1.84
C ALA A 18 -16.22 0.74 0.71
N CYS A 19 -14.95 1.06 0.43
CA CYS A 19 -14.18 0.32 -0.57
C CYS A 19 -14.08 -1.16 -0.18
N ARG A 20 -14.09 -2.04 -1.18
CA ARG A 20 -13.82 -3.48 -0.99
C ARG A 20 -12.35 -3.84 -1.20
N CYS A 21 -11.64 -3.02 -1.98
CA CYS A 21 -10.25 -3.21 -2.32
C CYS A 21 -9.58 -1.84 -2.51
N VAL A 22 -8.35 -1.70 -2.02
CA VAL A 22 -7.45 -0.59 -2.33
C VAL A 22 -6.26 -1.16 -3.11
N GLY A 23 -5.95 -0.54 -4.25
CA GLY A 23 -4.88 -0.98 -5.14
C GLY A 23 -3.72 0.00 -5.21
N TRP A 24 -2.51 -0.54 -5.41
CA TRP A 24 -1.31 0.24 -5.71
C TRP A 24 -0.65 -0.23 -7.00
N ARG A 25 -0.03 0.73 -7.69
CA ARG A 25 0.77 0.47 -8.89
C ARG A 25 2.09 1.20 -8.76
N THR A 26 3.19 0.45 -8.76
CA THR A 26 4.53 1.03 -8.64
C THR A 26 5.48 0.47 -9.70
N ASP A 27 6.57 1.18 -9.95
CA ASP A 27 7.59 0.73 -10.91
C ASP A 27 8.31 -0.50 -10.35
N ILE A 28 8.62 -1.48 -11.18
CA ILE A 28 9.42 -2.64 -10.78
C ILE A 28 10.78 -2.25 -10.21
N LEU A 29 11.32 -1.10 -10.63
CA LEU A 29 12.59 -0.57 -10.12
C LEU A 29 12.42 0.21 -8.80
N ASN A 30 11.19 0.58 -8.42
CA ASN A 30 10.93 1.31 -7.18
C ASN A 30 10.77 0.35 -5.97
N LEU A 31 11.88 -0.28 -5.60
CA LEU A 31 11.95 -1.25 -4.49
C LEU A 31 11.64 -0.61 -3.13
N ALA A 32 11.82 0.70 -2.98
CA ALA A 32 11.45 1.41 -1.75
C ALA A 32 9.92 1.46 -1.58
N SER A 33 9.19 1.79 -2.65
CA SER A 33 7.73 1.79 -2.65
C SER A 33 7.15 0.38 -2.50
N GLN A 34 7.75 -0.62 -3.15
CA GLN A 34 7.31 -2.02 -3.04
C GLN A 34 7.37 -2.50 -1.58
N ARG A 35 8.53 -2.33 -0.92
CA ARG A 35 8.70 -2.66 0.51
C ARG A 35 7.75 -1.89 1.42
N ALA A 36 7.46 -0.64 1.09
CA ALA A 36 6.53 0.17 1.88
C ALA A 36 5.09 -0.34 1.75
N ILE A 37 4.66 -0.77 0.55
CA ILE A 37 3.33 -1.35 0.30
C ILE A 37 3.21 -2.71 0.98
N GLU A 38 4.21 -3.58 0.84
CA GLU A 38 4.27 -4.90 1.49
C GLU A 38 4.23 -4.76 3.02
N ARG A 39 4.89 -3.75 3.58
CA ARG A 39 4.85 -3.46 5.03
C ARG A 39 3.45 -3.05 5.53
N LEU A 40 2.58 -2.51 4.68
CA LEU A 40 1.19 -2.24 5.03
C LEU A 40 0.36 -3.52 5.11
N GLY A 41 0.86 -4.63 4.55
CA GLY A 41 0.15 -5.91 4.46
C GLY A 41 -0.70 -6.05 3.19
N ALA A 42 -0.36 -5.30 2.13
CA ALA A 42 -0.95 -5.50 0.81
C ALA A 42 -0.29 -6.69 0.08
N GLU A 43 -1.09 -7.42 -0.67
CA GLU A 43 -0.68 -8.58 -1.45
C GLU A 43 -0.20 -8.18 -2.84
N LYS A 44 0.78 -8.92 -3.38
CA LYS A 44 1.33 -8.68 -4.73
C LYS A 44 0.54 -9.47 -5.76
N ASP A 45 -0.30 -8.78 -6.53
CA ASP A 45 -1.15 -9.42 -7.55
C ASP A 45 -0.35 -9.83 -8.80
N GLY A 46 0.75 -9.14 -9.10
CA GLY A 46 1.62 -9.49 -10.23
C GLY A 46 2.37 -8.33 -10.84
N VAL A 47 2.91 -8.57 -12.05
CA VAL A 47 3.67 -7.58 -12.82
C VAL A 47 3.07 -7.45 -14.23
N LEU A 48 2.64 -6.24 -14.56
CA LEU A 48 2.25 -5.85 -15.91
C LEU A 48 3.51 -5.45 -16.68
N ARG A 49 3.91 -6.28 -17.64
CA ARG A 49 5.09 -6.04 -18.48
C ARG A 49 4.80 -4.95 -19.50
N MET A 50 5.77 -4.07 -19.72
CA MET A 50 5.69 -2.96 -20.68
C MET A 50 4.44 -2.08 -20.54
N TYR A 51 4.00 -1.83 -19.31
CA TYR A 51 2.73 -1.19 -19.00
C TYR A 51 2.69 0.31 -19.32
N MET A 52 3.80 1.03 -19.09
CA MET A 52 3.88 2.48 -19.31
C MET A 52 5.28 2.90 -19.76
N LEU A 53 5.39 4.07 -20.36
CA LEU A 53 6.67 4.74 -20.58
C LEU A 53 7.08 5.51 -19.31
N ARG A 54 8.37 5.48 -18.98
CA ARG A 54 8.98 6.39 -18.02
C ARG A 54 9.21 7.76 -18.67
N LYS A 55 9.52 8.76 -17.84
CA LYS A 55 9.80 10.13 -18.30
C LYS A 55 11.01 10.22 -19.24
N ASP A 56 11.95 9.29 -19.11
CA ASP A 56 13.15 9.19 -19.96
C ASP A 56 12.90 8.41 -21.26
N GLY A 57 11.66 7.95 -21.52
CA GLY A 57 11.30 7.16 -22.69
C GLY A 57 11.56 5.66 -22.54
N SER A 58 12.19 5.20 -21.45
CA SER A 58 12.35 3.77 -21.17
C SER A 58 11.00 3.11 -20.83
N VAL A 59 10.89 1.81 -21.08
CA VAL A 59 9.65 1.07 -20.82
C VAL A 59 9.62 0.56 -19.37
N ARG A 60 8.50 0.77 -18.69
CA ARG A 60 8.25 0.39 -17.30
C ARG A 60 7.37 -0.85 -17.21
N ASP A 61 7.88 -1.83 -16.48
CA ASP A 61 7.06 -2.87 -15.87
C ASP A 61 6.43 -2.35 -14.57
N THR A 62 5.15 -2.63 -14.38
CA THR A 62 4.40 -2.14 -13.22
C THR A 62 4.02 -3.29 -12.32
N VAL A 63 4.48 -3.20 -11.07
CA VAL A 63 4.04 -4.11 -10.02
C VAL A 63 2.69 -3.62 -9.50
N VAL A 64 1.73 -4.53 -9.44
CA VAL A 64 0.37 -4.29 -8.95
C VAL A 64 0.21 -4.99 -7.60
N TYR A 65 -0.37 -4.28 -6.66
CA TYR A 65 -0.71 -4.77 -5.33
C TYR A 65 -2.16 -4.46 -5.02
N SER A 66 -2.77 -5.28 -4.17
CA SER A 66 -4.11 -5.08 -3.64
C SER A 66 -4.18 -5.33 -2.13
N MET A 67 -5.15 -4.71 -1.48
CA MET A 67 -5.51 -4.99 -0.09
C MET A 67 -7.04 -5.05 -0.01
N LEU A 68 -7.57 -6.15 0.51
CA LEU A 68 -9.00 -6.29 0.75
C LEU A 68 -9.36 -5.70 2.12
N ARG A 69 -10.66 -5.49 2.35
CA ARG A 69 -11.15 -5.00 3.65
C ARG A 69 -10.73 -5.91 4.80
N GLU A 70 -10.81 -7.22 4.59
CA GLU A 70 -10.49 -8.24 5.59
C GLU A 70 -9.00 -8.22 5.94
N ASP A 71 -8.13 -7.92 4.97
CA ASP A 71 -6.70 -7.75 5.17
C ASP A 71 -6.43 -6.45 5.95
N TRP A 72 -7.17 -5.38 5.65
CA TRP A 72 -7.03 -4.12 6.36
C TRP A 72 -7.37 -4.25 7.85
N CYS A 73 -8.49 -4.88 8.19
CA CYS A 73 -8.89 -5.06 9.60
C CYS A 73 -7.76 -5.70 10.42
N LYS A 74 -7.12 -6.75 9.88
CA LYS A 74 -6.00 -7.45 10.54
C LYS A 74 -4.74 -6.58 10.61
N ASN A 75 -4.37 -5.94 9.50
CA ASN A 75 -3.12 -5.18 9.43
C ASN A 75 -3.18 -3.85 10.19
N ARG A 76 -4.37 -3.25 10.31
CA ARG A 76 -4.60 -2.03 11.07
C ARG A 76 -4.15 -2.18 12.53
N GLU A 77 -4.55 -3.26 13.20
CA GLU A 77 -4.19 -3.55 14.59
C GLU A 77 -2.67 -3.70 14.77
N ILE A 78 -2.01 -4.39 13.84
CA ILE A 78 -0.55 -4.55 13.85
C ILE A 78 0.15 -3.20 13.70
N LEU A 79 -0.34 -2.35 12.79
CA LEU A 79 0.25 -1.05 12.50
C LEU A 79 0.03 -0.04 13.65
N THR A 80 -1.16 0.00 14.24
CA THR A 80 -1.45 0.86 15.39
C THR A 80 -0.72 0.40 16.65
N GLY A 81 -0.61 -0.91 16.90
CA GLY A 81 0.18 -1.46 18.00
C GLY A 81 1.66 -1.09 17.91
N ARG A 82 2.23 -1.11 16.69
CA ARG A 82 3.60 -0.61 16.45
C ARG A 82 3.75 0.87 16.75
N LEU A 83 2.76 1.70 16.42
CA LEU A 83 2.78 3.14 16.70
C LEU A 83 2.64 3.45 18.20
N ALA A 84 1.79 2.71 18.91
CA ALA A 84 1.64 2.81 20.34
C ALA A 84 2.97 2.55 21.07
N GLY A 85 3.78 1.61 20.58
CA GLY A 85 5.14 1.37 21.08
C GLY A 85 6.10 2.55 20.92
N TYR A 86 5.79 3.50 20.04
CA TYR A 86 6.52 4.77 19.87
C TYR A 86 5.83 5.97 20.55
N GLY A 87 4.76 5.74 21.34
CA GLY A 87 3.99 6.80 22.00
C GLY A 87 3.08 7.61 21.07
N VAL A 88 2.80 7.12 19.86
CA VAL A 88 1.95 7.78 18.86
C VAL A 88 0.59 7.08 18.79
N GLN A 89 -0.50 7.85 18.88
CA GLN A 89 -1.87 7.35 18.73
C GLN A 89 -2.48 7.84 17.42
N VAL A 90 -3.26 6.97 16.77
CA VAL A 90 -3.96 7.19 15.50
C VAL A 90 -5.35 6.61 15.60
#